data_AF-A0A843DJ53-F1
#
_entry.id   AF-A0A843DJ53-F1
#
_cell.length_a   1.000
_cell.length_b   1.000
_cell.length_c   1.000
_cell.angle_alpha   90.00
_cell.angle_beta   90.00
_cell.angle_gamma   90.00
#
_symmetry.space_group_name_H-M   'P 1'
#
loop_
_entity.id
_entity.type
_entity.pdbx_description
1 polymer ?
#
loop_
_entity_poly.entity_id
_entity_poly.type
_entity_poly.pdbx_seq_one_letter_code
_entity_poly.pdbx_strand_id
1 'polypeptide(L)' 'MPEYVSIRDDVVKKLEVNLPEIRERFGIETLGLFGSVSRGEDTAESDIDI' A
#
# COMPACT_ATOMS: atom_id res chain seq x y z
N MET A 1 -1.31 -3.68 25.49
CA MET A 1 -1.50 -2.97 24.20
C MET A 1 -1.86 -4.04 23.19
N PRO A 2 -2.89 -3.87 22.35
CA PRO A 2 -3.14 -4.84 21.28
C PRO A 2 -1.87 -4.96 20.43
N GLU A 3 -1.57 -6.18 20.00
CA GLU A 3 -0.48 -6.43 19.05
C GLU A 3 -0.80 -5.68 17.75
N TYR A 4 0.18 -4.95 17.22
CA TYR A 4 0.02 -4.27 15.95
C TYR A 4 -0.13 -5.31 14.84
N VAL A 5 -1.12 -5.11 13.98
CA VAL A 5 -1.33 -5.93 12.78
C VAL A 5 -0.98 -5.07 11.58
N SER A 6 -0.09 -5.58 10.73
CA SER A 6 0.31 -4.92 9.49
C SER A 6 -0.90 -4.50 8.64
N ILE A 7 -0.83 -3.30 8.07
CA ILE A 7 -1.88 -2.76 7.20
C ILE A 7 -1.72 -3.19 5.72
N ARG A 8 -0.73 -4.02 5.42
CA ARG A 8 -0.34 -4.40 4.05
C ARG A 8 -1.52 -4.83 3.18
N ASP A 9 -2.33 -5.76 3.66
CA ASP A 9 -3.40 -6.35 2.86
C ASP A 9 -4.51 -5.33 2.56
N ASP A 10 -4.81 -4.45 3.52
CA ASP A 10 -5.74 -3.33 3.33
C ASP A 10 -5.20 -2.31 2.32
N VAL A 11 -3.90 -2.03 2.34
CA VAL A 11 -3.24 -1.16 1.37
C VAL A 11 -3.31 -1.75 -0.02
N VAL A 12 -2.92 -3.01 -0.20
CA VAL A 12 -2.98 -3.71 -1.51
C VAL A 12 -4.40 -3.67 -2.06
N LYS A 13 -5.41 -4.01 -1.25
CA LYS A 13 -6.81 -3.99 -1.68
C LYS A 13 -7.26 -2.59 -2.12
N LYS A 14 -6.86 -1.54 -1.39
CA LYS A 14 -7.17 -0.15 -1.78
C LYS A 14 -6.48 0.24 -3.09
N LEU A 15 -5.20 -0.11 -3.25
CA LEU A 15 -4.46 0.16 -4.48
C LEU A 15 -5.10 -0.55 -5.68
N GLU A 16 -5.46 -1.82 -5.54
CA GLU A 16 -6.13 -2.59 -6.62
C GLU A 16 -7.46 -1.96 -7.06
N VAL A 17 -8.30 -1.55 -6.11
CA VAL A 17 -9.59 -0.91 -6.40
C VAL A 17 -9.41 0.42 -7.14
N ASN A 18 -8.37 1.19 -6.80
CA ASN A 18 -8.13 2.52 -7.38
C ASN A 18 -7.16 2.49 -8.58
N LEU A 19 -6.50 1.36 -8.85
CA LEU A 19 -5.49 1.24 -9.91
C LEU A 19 -6.00 1.68 -11.29
N PRO A 20 -7.25 1.41 -11.72
CA PRO A 20 -7.76 1.91 -12.99
C PRO A 20 -7.75 3.44 -13.08
N GLU A 21 -8.25 4.13 -12.05
CA GLU A 21 -8.29 5.60 -11.99
C GLU A 21 -6.86 6.16 -11.95
N ILE A 22 -5.98 5.58 -11.14
CA ILE A 22 -4.58 6.00 -11.02
C ILE A 22 -3.88 5.88 -12.38
N ARG A 23 -4.06 4.77 -13.10
CA ARG A 23 -3.49 4.56 -14.44
C ARG A 23 -4.01 5.58 -15.44
N GLU A 24 -5.31 5.83 -15.46
CA GLU A 24 -5.94 6.79 -16.37
C GLU A 24 -5.46 8.23 -16.08
N ARG A 25 -5.42 8.62 -14.81
CA ARG A 25 -5.10 9.97 -14.37
C ARG A 25 -3.62 10.32 -14.51
N PHE A 26 -2.74 9.38 -14.21
CA PHE A 26 -1.29 9.61 -14.18
C PHE A 26 -0.53 8.99 -15.36
N GLY A 27 -1.20 8.19 -16.21
CA GLY A 27 -0.58 7.60 -17.40
C GLY A 27 0.50 6.56 -17.10
N ILE A 28 0.43 5.91 -15.94
CA ILE A 28 1.42 4.91 -15.52
C ILE A 28 1.03 3.50 -15.99
N GLU A 29 2.02 2.66 -16.30
CA GLU A 29 1.80 1.26 -16.64
C GLU A 29 1.69 0.37 -15.40
N THR A 30 2.54 0.62 -14.40
CA THR A 30 2.67 -0.18 -13.18
C THR A 30 2.73 0.72 -11.95
N LEU A 31 2.31 0.16 -10.81
CA LEU A 31 2.36 0.79 -9.50
C LEU A 31 2.99 -0.21 -8.53
N GLY A 32 3.99 0.23 -7.77
CA GLY A 32 4.70 -0.60 -6.80
C GLY A 32 4.14 -0.40 -5.39
N LEU A 33 4.44 -1.34 -4.50
CA LEU A 33 4.38 -1.12 -3.05
C LEU A 33 5.73 -1.55 -2.51
N PHE A 34 6.46 -0.64 -1.87
CA PHE A 34 7.74 -0.92 -1.26
C PHE A 34 7.76 -0.51 0.22
N GLY A 35 8.93 -0.45 0.83
CA GLY A 35 9.04 -0.07 2.25
C GLY A 35 8.62 -1.17 3.23
N SER A 36 8.40 -0.78 4.49
CA SER A 36 8.07 -1.69 5.59
C SER A 36 6.72 -2.39 5.38
N VAL A 37 5.74 -1.68 4.83
CA VAL A 37 4.39 -2.22 4.53
C VAL A 37 4.45 -3.37 3.54
N SER A 38 5.30 -3.30 2.51
CA SER A 38 5.39 -4.40 1.52
C SER A 38 5.93 -5.71 2.13
N ARG A 39 6.74 -5.60 3.20
CA ARG A 39 7.34 -6.72 3.95
C ARG A 39 6.52 -7.17 5.15
N GLY A 40 5.48 -6.43 5.54
CA GLY A 40 4.70 -6.69 6.75
C GLY A 40 5.45 -6.35 8.05
N GLU A 41 6.49 -5.51 7.96
CA GLU A 41 7.32 -5.04 9.08
C GLU A 41 6.92 -3.63 9.54
N ASP A 42 5.79 -3.13 9.05
CA ASP A 42 5.27 -1.82 9.42
C ASP A 42 4.85 -1.76 10.90
N THR A 43 4.79 -0.54 11.41
CA THR A 43 4.26 -0.23 12.74
C THR A 43 3.13 0.78 12.59
N ALA A 44 2.43 1.09 13.68
CA ALA A 44 1.38 2.11 13.68
C ALA A 44 1.87 3.52 13.26
N GLU A 45 3.18 3.76 13.25
CA GLU A 45 3.80 5.02 12.85
C GLU A 45 4.41 4.98 11.44
N SER A 46 4.36 3.84 10.76
CA SER A 46 4.91 3.69 9.40
C SER A 46 4.06 4.41 8.36
N ASP A 47 4.74 4.96 7.36
CA ASP A 47 4.16 5.48 6.12
C ASP A 47 3.97 4.38 5.07
N ILE A 48 3.43 4.76 3.91
CA ILE A 48 3.21 3.87 2.77
C ILE A 48 4.04 4.38 1.60
N ASP A 49 4.92 3.51 1.10
CA ASP A 49 5.79 3.78 -0.04
C ASP A 49 5.27 3.12 -1.34
N ILE A 50 5.06 3.91 -2.41
CA ILE A 50 4.41 3.50 -3.68
C ILE A 50 5.30 3.73 -4.90
#